data_AF-A0A966C0Z5-F1
#
_entry.id   AF-A0A966C0Z5-F1
#
_cell.length_a   1.000
_cell.length_b   1.000
_cell.length_c   1.000
_cell.angle_alpha   90.00
_cell.angle_beta   90.00
_cell.angle_gamma   90.00
#
_symmetry.space_group_name_H-M   'P 1'
#
loop_
_entity.id
_entity.type
_entity.pdbx_description
1 polymer ?
#
loop_
_entity_poly.entity_id
_entity_poly.type
_entity_poly.pdbx_seq_one_letter_code
_entity_poly.pdbx_strand_id
1 'polypeptide(L)' 'YLFIKGEGTMENGSQSIDVRAGDVAPVKKGDFHRVHNKGEGILSFWAIFEKYEGRGK' A
#
# COMPACT_ATOMS: atom_id res chain seq x y z
N TYR A 1 0.65 4.85 1.13
CA TYR A 1 -0.27 4.36 0.09
C TYR A 1 -1.58 5.10 0.21
N LEU A 2 -2.13 5.58 -0.91
CA LEU A 2 -3.50 6.11 -0.99
C LEU A 2 -4.30 5.20 -1.91
N PHE A 3 -5.30 4.51 -1.37
CA PHE A 3 -6.17 3.61 -2.13
C PHE A 3 -7.31 4.40 -2.77
N ILE A 4 -7.50 4.22 -4.08
CA ILE A 4 -8.41 5.05 -4.89
C ILE A 4 -9.62 4.24 -5.38
N LYS A 5 -9.44 2.93 -5.56
CA LYS A 5 -10.51 2.03 -6.04
C LYS A 5 -10.25 0.60 -5.61
N GLY A 6 -11.33 -0.14 -5.33
CA GLY A 6 -11.28 -1.57 -5.02
C GLY A 6 -10.94 -1.84 -3.56
N GLU A 7 -10.83 -3.13 -3.25
CA GLU A 7 -10.56 -3.64 -1.91
C GLU A 7 -9.43 -4.68 -1.96
N GLY A 8 -8.69 -4.79 -0.86
CA GLY A 8 -7.53 -5.67 -0.77
C GLY A 8 -7.11 -5.92 0.67
N THR A 9 -5.95 -6.54 0.81
CA THR A 9 -5.20 -6.54 2.08
C THR A 9 -3.81 -5.96 1.85
N MET A 10 -3.26 -5.34 2.89
CA MET A 10 -1.91 -4.84 2.89
C MET A 10 -1.14 -5.40 4.08
N GLU A 11 -0.01 -6.01 3.80
CA GLU A 11 1.04 -6.22 4.80
C GLU A 11 1.78 -4.91 4.97
N ASN A 12 1.88 -4.43 6.21
CA ASN A 12 2.55 -3.19 6.58
C ASN A 12 3.36 -3.43 7.87
N GLY A 13 4.66 -3.70 7.70
CA GLY A 13 5.50 -4.19 8.79
C GLY A 13 4.98 -5.54 9.31
N SER A 14 4.65 -5.62 10.59
CA SER A 14 4.08 -6.81 11.24
C SER A 14 2.56 -6.89 11.19
N GLN A 15 1.89 -5.91 10.58
CA GLN A 15 0.45 -5.82 10.52
C GLN A 15 -0.07 -6.30 9.16
N SER A 16 -1.20 -6.99 9.17
CA SER A 16 -2.03 -7.22 7.99
C SER A 16 -3.33 -6.44 8.18
N ILE A 17 -3.65 -5.57 7.24
CA ILE A 17 -4.82 -4.70 7.31
C ILE A 17 -5.67 -4.86 6.06
N ASP A 18 -7.00 -4.84 6.23
CA ASP A 18 -7.91 -4.66 5.11
C ASP A 18 -7.84 -3.22 4.62
N VAL A 19 -7.87 -3.02 3.31
CA VAL A 19 -7.80 -1.71 2.67
C VAL A 19 -8.89 -1.56 1.61
N ARG A 20 -9.46 -0.36 1.52
CA ARG A 20 -10.48 0.01 0.54
C ARG A 20 -10.25 1.40 -0.03
N ALA A 21 -11.02 1.77 -1.05
CA ALA A 21 -10.99 3.13 -1.62
C ALA A 21 -11.20 4.21 -0.55
N GLY A 22 -10.33 5.21 -0.54
CA GLY A 22 -10.29 6.29 0.46
C GLY A 22 -9.27 6.07 1.58
N ASP A 23 -8.81 4.83 1.79
CA ASP A 23 -7.86 4.54 2.87
C ASP A 23 -6.47 5.10 2.57
N VAL A 24 -5.83 5.61 3.62
CA VAL A 24 -4.43 6.01 3.63
C VAL A 24 -3.67 5.07 4.55
N ALA A 25 -2.68 4.36 4.00
CA ALA A 25 -1.79 3.49 4.77
C ALA A 25 -0.36 4.04 4.76
N PRO A 26 0.06 4.76 5.82
CA PRO A 26 1.45 5.15 6.01
C PRO A 26 2.32 3.92 6.28
N VAL A 27 3.52 3.89 5.70
CA VAL A 27 4.52 2.84 5.96
C VAL A 27 5.72 3.50 6.62
N LYS A 28 6.19 2.95 7.74
CA LYS A 28 7.38 3.49 8.40
C LYS A 28 8.63 3.18 7.57
N LYS A 29 9.66 4.03 7.68
CA LYS A 29 10.93 3.81 7.00
C LYS A 29 11.52 2.45 7.38
N GLY A 30 11.89 1.66 6.37
CA GLY A 30 12.50 0.34 6.55
C GLY A 30 11.49 -0.81 6.64
N ASP A 31 10.20 -0.52 6.84
CA ASP A 31 9.19 -1.58 6.92
C ASP A 31 8.88 -2.18 5.55
N PHE A 32 8.84 -3.51 5.53
CA PHE A 32 8.33 -4.25 4.39
C PHE A 32 6.84 -3.97 4.21
N HIS A 33 6.42 -3.90 2.96
CA HIS A 33 5.02 -3.74 2.62
C HIS A 33 4.68 -4.47 1.33
N ARG A 34 3.47 -5.03 1.28
CA ARG A 34 2.96 -5.76 0.13
C ARG A 34 1.45 -5.62 0.08
N VAL A 35 0.93 -5.34 -1.11
CA VAL A 35 -0.52 -5.21 -1.34
C VAL A 35 -1.00 -6.43 -2.10
N HIS A 36 -2.06 -7.05 -1.61
CA HIS A 36 -2.73 -8.18 -2.25
C HIS A 36 -4.12 -7.74 -2.74
N ASN A 37 -4.36 -7.91 -4.04
CA ASN A 37 -5.70 -7.74 -4.58
C ASN A 37 -6.52 -9.00 -4.29
N LYS A 38 -7.72 -8.85 -3.69
CA LYS A 38 -8.63 -9.96 -3.39
C LYS A 38 -9.25 -10.60 -4.65
N GLY A 39 -9.04 -10.01 -5.83
CA GLY A 39 -9.37 -10.64 -7.12
C GLY A 39 -10.78 -10.35 -7.64
N GLU A 40 -11.60 -9.60 -6.90
CA GLU A 40 -12.98 -9.26 -7.30
C GLU A 40 -13.05 -8.06 -8.28
N GLY A 41 -11.90 -7.48 -8.65
CA GLY A 41 -11.84 -6.35 -9.57
C GLY A 41 -10.49 -5.65 -9.60
N ILE A 42 -10.47 -4.43 -10.13
CA ILE A 42 -9.27 -3.59 -10.17
C ILE A 42 -9.08 -2.93 -8.80
N LEU A 43 -7.93 -3.20 -8.17
CA LEU A 43 -7.41 -2.47 -7.02
C LEU A 43 -6.43 -1.40 -7.53
N SER A 44 -6.75 -0.12 -7.31
CA SER A 44 -5.92 1.01 -7.74
C SER A 44 -5.50 1.85 -6.55
N PHE A 45 -4.22 2.23 -6.51
CA PHE A 45 -3.65 3.05 -5.45
C PHE A 45 -2.47 3.87 -5.97
N TRP A 46 -2.16 4.97 -5.28
CA TRP A 46 -0.89 5.67 -5.42
C TRP A 46 0.08 5.26 -4.32
N ALA A 47 1.26 4.80 -4.75
CA ALA A 47 2.36 4.51 -3.87
C ALA A 47 3.25 5.77 -3.79
N ILE A 48 3.03 6.57 -2.74
CA ILE A 48 3.73 7.84 -2.51
C ILE A 48 4.84 7.56 -1.51
N PHE A 49 6.08 7.88 -1.89
CA PHE A 49 7.24 7.74 -1.02
C PHE A 49 8.13 8.96 -1.17
N GLU A 50 8.74 9.37 -0.06
CA GLU A 50 9.85 10.31 -0.12
C GLU A 50 11.04 9.65 -0.81
N LYS A 51 11.85 10.45 -1.51
CA LYS A 51 13.09 9.98 -2.10
C LYS A 51 14.12 9.75 -0.99
N TYR A 52 14.16 8.55 -0.44
CA TYR A 52 15.27 8.10 0.40
C TYR A 52 16.44 7.63 -0.47
N GLU A 53 17.66 7.70 0.06
CA GLU A 53 18.86 7.21 -0.62
C GLU A 53 18.66 5.77 -1.13
N GLY A 54 18.86 5.55 -2.43
CA GLY A 54 18.78 4.23 -3.06
C GLY A 54 17.47 3.87 -3.77
N ARG A 55 16.41 4.70 -3.72
CA ARG A 55 15.19 4.50 -4.55
C ARG A 55 15.11 5.50 -5.72
N GLY A 56 14.75 5.02 -6.91
CA GLY A 56 14.53 5.84 -8.11
C GLY A 56 15.80 6.18 -8.92
N LYS A 57 16.77 5.27 -8.98
CA LYS A 57 17.83 5.26 -10.00
C LYS A 57 17.45 4.32 -11.12
#